data_AF-A0A1U7NS85-F1
#
_entry.id   AF-A0A1U7NS85-F1
#
_cell.length_a   1.000
_cell.length_b   1.000
_cell.length_c   1.000
_cell.angle_alpha   90.00
_cell.angle_beta   90.00
_cell.angle_gamma   90.00
#
_symmetry.space_group_name_H-M   'P 1'
#
loop_
_entity.id
_entity.type
_entity.pdbx_description
1 polymer ?
#
loop_
_entity_poly.entity_id
_entity_poly.type
_entity_poly.pdbx_seq_one_letter_code
_entity_poly.pdbx_strand_id
1 'polypeptide(L)'
;MSYNKVQIFVPRSFASLSLAALTLSASLSIPASAQRALPASAQRTAPLTAPLETQVLNALPDLPESPVSDTPDSVQKLAPPSAADAELARGCEGNLLGNGDISAFTMNGSTNFPPSSVPGWNRVVNTPQVSPTPGYGGTNGWLVAWGYKDGGESFAQNVSLAPGSYKLTLATRQHSGATNPTPTQYRVAFRSGVTANPWGVPGTVTLDSAPMTNAGWATQTYTFNLTSATNVMQVNTFNDKPTSAVTGHPKLTSWTAYDSFCLQRVKKGQRRGLTWTVNEVQNGLVRVGQHATSDPYLGDTPETQTLPMLCIFNANLPLPPGLVPDFYHGWSKSVVQLTTPILGSLMTSQAAADAICAGQFGAGWKMGEFHDGGGGWSFWAMGPMCDTLKGTKFWTAINDQPANVWNSVP
;
A
#
# COMPACT_ATOMS: atom_id res chain seq x y z
N MET A 1 -16.71 -73.82 27.14
CA MET A 1 -16.86 -72.56 26.37
C MET A 1 -15.66 -72.44 25.45
N SER A 2 -15.85 -72.74 24.18
CA SER A 2 -14.79 -72.82 23.16
C SER A 2 -14.60 -71.45 22.49
N TYR A 3 -13.36 -70.98 22.45
CA TYR A 3 -12.97 -69.74 21.77
C TYR A 3 -12.83 -70.00 20.26
N ASN A 4 -13.67 -69.34 19.46
CA ASN A 4 -13.52 -69.28 18.01
C ASN A 4 -12.54 -68.16 17.63
N LYS A 5 -11.42 -68.53 16.99
CA LYS A 5 -10.51 -67.62 16.28
C LYS A 5 -11.10 -67.28 14.91
N VAL A 6 -11.34 -66.01 14.65
CA VAL A 6 -11.65 -65.47 13.32
C VAL A 6 -10.33 -65.08 12.65
N GLN A 7 -10.01 -65.71 11.52
CA GLN A 7 -8.93 -65.29 10.62
C GLN A 7 -9.47 -64.27 9.62
N ILE A 8 -8.88 -63.08 9.58
CA ILE A 8 -9.16 -62.04 8.60
C ILE A 8 -8.14 -62.16 7.46
N PHE A 9 -8.64 -62.34 6.24
CA PHE A 9 -7.88 -62.32 4.99
C PHE A 9 -7.57 -60.87 4.59
N VAL A 10 -6.30 -60.56 4.31
CA VAL A 10 -5.88 -59.29 3.71
C VAL A 10 -5.29 -59.59 2.32
N PRO A 11 -5.81 -59.02 1.22
CA PRO A 11 -5.18 -59.19 -0.07
C PRO A 11 -4.00 -58.23 -0.23
N ARG A 12 -2.83 -58.80 -0.54
CA ARG A 12 -1.65 -58.09 -1.04
C ARG A 12 -1.84 -57.76 -2.52
N SER A 13 -1.62 -56.50 -2.92
CA SER A 13 -1.00 -56.12 -4.20
C SER A 13 -0.78 -54.60 -4.23
N PHE A 14 0.48 -54.16 -4.10
CA PHE A 14 0.93 -52.86 -4.59
C PHE A 14 2.20 -53.08 -5.40
N ALA A 15 2.14 -52.66 -6.66
CA ALA A 15 3.25 -52.64 -7.60
C ALA A 15 4.25 -51.55 -7.18
N SER A 16 5.53 -51.91 -7.13
CA SER A 16 6.64 -50.99 -6.91
C SER A 16 6.86 -50.11 -8.15
N LEU A 17 6.65 -48.80 -8.01
CA LEU A 17 7.26 -47.80 -8.88
C LEU A 17 8.59 -47.38 -8.26
N SER A 18 9.68 -47.69 -8.96
CA SER A 18 11.04 -47.30 -8.60
C SER A 18 11.28 -45.84 -8.98
N LEU A 19 11.46 -44.97 -7.99
CA LEU A 19 11.83 -43.57 -8.18
C LEU A 19 13.37 -43.45 -8.12
N ALA A 20 13.99 -43.11 -9.25
CA ALA A 20 15.42 -42.83 -9.32
C ALA A 20 15.71 -41.49 -8.62
N ALA A 21 16.52 -41.53 -7.56
CA ALA A 21 17.03 -40.34 -6.89
C ALA A 21 18.18 -39.73 -7.71
N LEU A 22 17.98 -38.51 -8.21
CA LEU A 22 19.02 -37.68 -8.81
C LEU A 22 19.66 -36.85 -7.68
N THR A 23 20.80 -37.27 -7.16
CA THR A 23 21.62 -36.48 -6.24
C THR A 23 22.45 -35.46 -7.02
N LEU A 24 22.05 -34.19 -6.96
CA LEU A 24 22.88 -33.06 -7.41
C LEU A 24 23.54 -32.42 -6.19
N SER A 25 24.81 -32.73 -5.96
CA SER A 25 25.64 -32.08 -4.95
C SER A 25 26.25 -30.81 -5.56
N ALA A 26 25.75 -29.64 -5.17
CA ALA A 26 26.39 -28.36 -5.45
C ALA A 26 27.04 -27.83 -4.17
N SER A 27 28.37 -27.85 -4.14
CA SER A 27 29.20 -27.25 -3.09
C SER A 27 29.34 -25.76 -3.36
N LEU A 28 28.70 -24.90 -2.56
CA LEU A 28 28.97 -23.47 -2.56
C LEU A 28 29.88 -23.11 -1.38
N SER A 29 31.12 -22.75 -1.69
CA SER A 29 32.09 -22.17 -0.77
C SER A 29 31.83 -20.66 -0.64
N ILE A 30 31.53 -20.18 0.57
CA ILE A 30 31.41 -18.73 0.87
C ILE A 30 32.71 -18.28 1.54
N PRO A 31 33.42 -17.25 1.02
CA PRO A 31 34.53 -16.66 1.74
C PRO A 31 34.02 -15.68 2.81
N ALA A 32 34.63 -15.77 3.99
CA ALA A 32 34.45 -14.84 5.09
C ALA A 32 35.23 -13.54 4.83
N SER A 33 34.56 -12.38 4.94
CA SER A 33 35.24 -11.13 5.30
C SER A 33 34.26 -9.99 5.59
N ALA A 34 34.64 -9.19 6.60
CA ALA A 34 34.23 -7.83 6.93
C ALA A 34 33.14 -7.63 8.00
N GLN A 35 33.57 -7.78 9.26
CA GLN A 35 33.01 -7.01 10.38
C GLN A 35 33.41 -5.53 10.23
N ARG A 36 32.43 -4.62 10.23
CA ARG A 36 32.66 -3.17 10.38
C ARG A 36 31.92 -2.68 11.61
N ALA A 37 32.67 -2.01 12.48
CA ALA A 37 32.25 -1.48 13.77
C ALA A 37 31.17 -0.39 13.66
N LEU A 38 30.22 -0.41 14.61
CA LEU A 38 29.25 0.66 14.88
C LEU A 38 29.83 1.63 15.93
N PRO A 39 29.65 2.96 15.81
CA PRO A 39 30.01 3.89 16.87
C PRO A 39 28.89 4.03 17.92
N ALA A 40 29.32 4.31 19.15
CA ALA A 40 28.52 4.47 20.34
C ALA A 40 27.55 5.68 20.26
N SER A 41 26.30 5.46 20.68
CA SER A 41 25.31 6.51 20.91
C SER A 41 25.45 7.08 22.32
N ALA A 42 25.65 8.40 22.40
CA ALA A 42 25.73 9.16 23.63
C ALA A 42 24.32 9.43 24.19
N GLN A 43 24.09 9.02 25.45
CA GLN A 43 22.94 9.43 26.25
C GLN A 43 23.04 10.92 26.59
N ARG A 44 21.99 11.69 26.28
CA ARG A 44 21.74 13.00 26.90
C ARG A 44 20.54 12.90 27.82
N THR A 45 20.82 13.08 29.10
CA THR A 45 19.88 13.48 30.15
C THR A 45 19.53 14.95 30.00
N ALA A 46 18.25 15.30 30.20
CA ALA A 46 17.80 16.68 30.38
C ALA A 46 16.91 16.73 31.64
N PRO A 47 17.07 17.72 32.54
CA PRO A 47 16.26 17.84 33.74
C PRO A 47 15.04 18.75 33.56
N LEU A 48 14.00 18.45 34.34
CA LEU A 48 12.86 19.31 34.62
C LEU A 48 13.30 20.54 35.43
N THR A 49 12.75 21.71 35.08
CA THR A 49 12.38 22.76 36.04
C THR A 49 11.33 23.69 35.41
N ALA A 50 10.16 23.78 36.06
CA ALA A 50 9.24 24.91 35.91
C ALA A 50 9.71 26.08 36.78
N PRO A 51 9.19 27.31 36.54
CA PRO A 51 8.23 27.80 37.52
C PRO A 51 7.05 28.59 36.93
N LEU A 52 5.97 28.62 37.73
CA LEU A 52 4.87 29.57 37.71
C LEU A 52 5.40 31.00 37.90
N GLU A 53 4.83 31.97 37.18
CA GLU A 53 4.51 33.26 37.81
C GLU A 53 3.35 33.99 37.11
N THR A 54 2.57 34.63 37.97
CA THR A 54 1.26 35.25 37.79
C THR A 54 1.44 36.75 37.56
N GLN A 55 0.81 37.38 36.55
CA GLN A 55 0.46 38.82 36.62
C GLN A 55 -0.80 39.14 35.78
N VAL A 56 -1.88 39.55 36.46
CA VAL A 56 -2.45 40.93 36.56
C VAL A 56 -3.25 41.36 35.34
N LEU A 57 -4.58 41.21 35.43
CA LEU A 57 -5.56 42.01 34.69
C LEU A 57 -5.60 43.42 35.28
N ASN A 58 -5.45 44.44 34.42
CA ASN A 58 -5.95 45.79 34.63
C ASN A 58 -6.12 46.49 33.29
N ALA A 59 -7.36 46.79 32.89
CA ALA A 59 -7.69 47.88 31.97
C ALA A 59 -9.18 48.26 32.08
N LEU A 60 -9.41 49.53 32.40
CA LEU A 60 -10.62 50.33 32.19
C LEU A 60 -10.18 51.58 31.38
N PRO A 61 -11.08 52.42 30.84
CA PRO A 61 -12.07 52.18 29.80
C PRO A 61 -11.86 53.11 28.57
N ASP A 62 -12.74 52.95 27.57
CA ASP A 62 -13.01 53.71 26.34
C ASP A 62 -12.39 55.10 26.12
N LEU A 63 -12.00 55.40 24.86
CA LEU A 63 -12.57 56.49 24.04
C LEU A 63 -12.15 56.34 22.55
N PRO A 64 -12.89 56.95 21.59
CA PRO A 64 -12.88 56.60 20.17
C PRO A 64 -12.08 57.58 19.31
N GLU A 65 -11.26 57.06 18.39
CA GLU A 65 -10.78 57.86 17.25
C GLU A 65 -10.72 56.99 15.99
N SER A 66 -11.45 57.41 14.96
CA SER A 66 -11.16 57.03 13.57
C SER A 66 -9.91 57.80 13.14
N PRO A 67 -9.02 57.19 12.34
CA PRO A 67 -8.99 57.65 10.96
C PRO A 67 -8.69 56.57 9.91
N VAL A 68 -9.14 56.91 8.70
CA VAL A 68 -8.77 56.42 7.37
C VAL A 68 -7.32 55.91 7.26
N SER A 69 -7.14 54.69 6.72
CA SER A 69 -5.91 54.33 5.99
C SER A 69 -6.20 53.29 4.90
N ASP A 70 -5.99 53.68 3.65
CA ASP A 70 -5.73 52.78 2.53
C ASP A 70 -4.42 52.01 2.78
N THR A 71 -4.48 50.69 2.83
CA THR A 71 -3.33 49.80 2.59
C THR A 71 -3.79 48.56 1.82
N PRO A 72 -3.17 48.23 0.67
CA PRO A 72 -3.35 46.94 0.02
C PRO A 72 -2.27 45.99 0.54
N ASP A 73 -2.54 45.29 1.63
CA ASP A 73 -1.72 44.14 2.05
C ASP A 73 -2.62 43.09 2.70
N SER A 74 -3.33 42.34 1.86
CA SER A 74 -3.81 41.02 2.27
C SER A 74 -2.75 40.00 1.86
N VAL A 75 -1.79 39.78 2.76
CA VAL A 75 -1.04 38.53 2.76
C VAL A 75 -2.08 37.43 2.97
N GLN A 76 -2.49 36.77 1.89
CA GLN A 76 -3.25 35.54 1.99
C GLN A 76 -2.40 34.57 2.80
N LYS A 77 -2.81 34.33 4.04
CA LYS A 77 -2.27 33.31 4.90
C LYS A 77 -2.54 31.97 4.20
N LEU A 78 -1.53 31.46 3.49
CA LEU A 78 -1.59 30.17 2.82
C LEU A 78 -2.08 29.14 3.83
N ALA A 79 -3.08 28.35 3.45
CA ALA A 79 -3.55 27.25 4.26
C ALA A 79 -2.36 26.36 4.64
N PRO A 80 -2.33 25.79 5.87
CA PRO A 80 -1.26 24.88 6.25
C PRO A 80 -1.15 23.74 5.21
N PRO A 81 0.07 23.28 4.91
CA PRO A 81 0.30 22.25 3.92
C PRO A 81 -0.56 21.02 4.22
N SER A 82 -1.25 20.52 3.20
CA SER A 82 -2.08 19.32 3.30
C SER A 82 -1.20 18.10 3.67
N ALA A 83 -1.82 16.99 4.11
CA ALA A 83 -1.06 15.77 4.37
C ALA A 83 -0.24 15.28 3.16
N ALA A 84 -0.71 15.54 1.93
CA ALA A 84 0.01 15.24 0.70
C ALA A 84 1.27 16.11 0.52
N ASP A 85 1.22 17.36 0.99
CA ASP A 85 2.32 18.31 0.95
C ASP A 85 3.45 17.88 1.89
N ALA A 86 3.10 17.32 3.05
CA ALA A 86 4.06 16.75 3.99
C ALA A 86 4.69 15.42 3.50
N GLU A 87 4.00 14.64 2.67
CA GLU A 87 4.53 13.41 2.04
C GLU A 87 5.55 13.75 0.94
N LEU A 88 5.25 14.76 0.12
CA LEU A 88 6.16 15.28 -0.91
C LEU A 88 7.41 15.92 -0.31
N ALA A 89 7.26 16.73 0.74
CA ALA A 89 8.37 17.44 1.37
C ALA A 89 9.37 16.52 2.11
N ARG A 90 8.97 15.30 2.48
CA ARG A 90 9.82 14.36 3.25
C ARG A 90 10.57 13.34 2.40
N GLY A 91 10.52 13.47 1.08
CA GLY A 91 11.08 12.47 0.17
C GLY A 91 10.17 11.24 0.14
N CYS A 92 9.27 11.22 -0.85
CA CYS A 92 8.37 10.13 -1.19
C CYS A 92 8.96 8.72 -0.92
N GLU A 93 8.59 8.10 0.21
CA GLU A 93 9.09 6.78 0.58
C GLU A 93 8.63 5.73 -0.45
N GLY A 94 9.57 4.94 -0.98
CA GLY A 94 9.25 3.94 -1.99
C GLY A 94 8.90 4.52 -3.37
N ASN A 95 9.42 5.70 -3.69
CA ASN A 95 9.28 6.25 -5.04
C ASN A 95 9.96 5.34 -6.07
N LEU A 96 9.19 4.99 -7.10
CA LEU A 96 9.62 4.18 -8.24
C LEU A 96 10.26 5.00 -9.36
N LEU A 97 10.12 6.32 -9.31
CA LEU A 97 10.95 7.24 -10.08
C LEU A 97 12.33 7.31 -9.43
N GLY A 98 13.39 7.50 -10.21
CA GLY A 98 14.77 7.64 -9.72
C GLY A 98 15.01 8.94 -8.94
N ASN A 99 14.24 9.16 -7.89
CA ASN A 99 13.73 10.47 -7.50
C ASN A 99 14.80 11.47 -7.08
N GLY A 100 14.73 12.67 -7.66
CA GLY A 100 15.52 13.85 -7.29
C GLY A 100 16.35 14.38 -8.45
N ASP A 101 16.79 13.50 -9.36
CA ASP A 101 17.53 13.95 -10.53
C ASP A 101 16.60 14.12 -11.71
N ILE A 102 16.02 15.32 -11.80
CA ILE A 102 15.39 15.84 -13.02
C ILE A 102 16.25 15.66 -14.29
N SER A 103 17.56 15.43 -14.18
CA SER A 103 18.40 15.06 -15.33
C SER A 103 18.03 13.70 -15.94
N ALA A 104 17.36 12.82 -15.20
CA ALA A 104 16.89 11.52 -15.70
C ALA A 104 15.70 11.64 -16.67
N PHE A 105 15.10 12.83 -16.77
CA PHE A 105 14.10 13.10 -17.79
C PHE A 105 14.76 13.48 -19.12
N THR A 106 14.34 12.80 -20.18
CA THR A 106 14.74 13.12 -21.56
C THR A 106 13.63 13.89 -22.25
N MET A 107 13.98 14.95 -22.99
CA MET A 107 13.03 15.62 -23.88
C MET A 107 12.75 14.73 -25.08
N ASN A 108 11.49 14.60 -25.46
CA ASN A 108 11.13 13.90 -26.68
C ASN A 108 10.16 14.73 -27.53
N GLY A 109 10.60 15.09 -28.73
CA GLY A 109 9.83 15.88 -29.69
C GLY A 109 9.66 17.35 -29.28
N SER A 110 10.29 18.26 -30.02
CA SER A 110 9.89 19.67 -30.08
C SER A 110 9.43 19.92 -31.52
N THR A 111 8.15 20.25 -31.70
CA THR A 111 7.70 20.89 -32.93
C THR A 111 7.98 22.39 -32.82
N ASN A 112 8.50 22.98 -33.89
CA ASN A 112 9.04 24.34 -34.00
C ASN A 112 8.43 25.45 -33.09
N PHE A 113 9.32 26.06 -32.28
CA PHE A 113 9.38 27.42 -31.66
C PHE A 113 8.55 27.81 -30.40
N PRO A 114 9.13 28.67 -29.50
CA PRO A 114 10.48 29.21 -29.51
C PRO A 114 11.46 28.40 -28.65
N PRO A 115 12.76 28.34 -29.04
CA PRO A 115 13.84 28.10 -28.10
C PRO A 115 13.82 29.28 -27.12
N SER A 116 13.13 29.12 -26.00
CA SER A 116 12.78 30.26 -25.17
C SER A 116 14.00 30.82 -24.44
N SER A 117 14.19 32.12 -24.64
CA SER A 117 15.02 33.04 -23.89
C SER A 117 14.43 33.32 -22.50
N VAL A 118 13.94 32.29 -21.78
CA VAL A 118 13.47 32.50 -20.39
C VAL A 118 14.70 32.87 -19.57
N PRO A 119 14.83 34.11 -19.08
CA PRO A 119 16.03 34.52 -18.38
C PRO A 119 16.23 33.66 -17.12
N GLY A 120 17.44 33.15 -16.93
CA GLY A 120 17.79 32.32 -15.78
C GLY A 120 17.58 30.81 -15.94
N TRP A 121 17.36 30.28 -17.16
CA TRP A 121 17.24 28.84 -17.40
C TRP A 121 18.37 28.31 -18.28
N ASN A 122 19.00 27.22 -17.84
CA ASN A 122 20.05 26.56 -18.60
C ASN A 122 19.45 25.47 -19.49
N ARG A 123 19.64 25.59 -20.81
CA ARG A 123 19.30 24.53 -21.76
C ARG A 123 20.52 23.65 -22.01
N VAL A 124 20.46 22.38 -21.61
CA VAL A 124 21.29 21.35 -22.24
C VAL A 124 20.47 20.79 -23.40
N VAL A 125 21.08 20.60 -24.56
CA VAL A 125 20.37 20.05 -25.73
C VAL A 125 19.75 18.70 -25.34
N ASN A 126 18.46 18.50 -25.68
CA ASN A 126 17.67 17.30 -25.35
C ASN A 126 17.34 17.07 -23.85
N THR A 127 17.55 18.06 -22.98
CA THR A 127 17.06 17.99 -21.59
C THR A 127 15.89 18.95 -21.37
N PRO A 128 15.00 18.66 -20.41
CA PRO A 128 13.96 19.60 -19.98
C PRO A 128 14.57 20.94 -19.56
N GLN A 129 13.75 21.99 -19.55
CA GLN A 129 14.15 23.25 -18.92
C GLN A 129 14.16 23.05 -17.41
N VAL A 130 15.29 23.35 -16.78
CA VAL A 130 15.53 23.16 -15.34
C VAL A 130 15.76 24.50 -14.65
N SER A 131 15.02 24.76 -13.57
CA SER A 131 15.15 26.01 -12.83
C SER A 131 16.34 25.95 -11.88
N PRO A 132 17.19 26.98 -11.82
CA PRO A 132 18.16 27.12 -10.75
C PRO A 132 17.53 27.62 -9.44
N THR A 133 16.24 27.98 -9.44
CA THR A 133 15.57 28.53 -8.25
C THR A 133 14.88 27.44 -7.41
N PRO A 134 14.69 27.67 -6.10
CA PRO A 134 13.94 26.76 -5.25
C PRO A 134 12.51 26.50 -5.74
N GLY A 135 12.13 25.23 -5.77
CA GLY A 135 10.78 24.74 -6.13
C GLY A 135 9.86 24.55 -4.92
N TYR A 136 8.92 23.62 -5.05
CA TYR A 136 7.88 23.29 -4.07
C TYR A 136 8.45 22.84 -2.71
N GLY A 137 9.54 22.06 -2.74
CA GLY A 137 10.23 21.58 -1.53
C GLY A 137 11.38 22.48 -1.05
N GLY A 138 11.55 23.67 -1.64
CA GLY A 138 12.70 24.55 -1.35
C GLY A 138 14.03 24.10 -1.98
N THR A 139 14.04 22.98 -2.71
CA THR A 139 15.20 22.50 -3.48
C THR A 139 15.21 23.09 -4.88
N ASN A 140 16.39 23.39 -5.41
CA ASN A 140 16.55 23.81 -6.79
C ASN A 140 16.27 22.65 -7.75
N GLY A 141 15.90 22.94 -9.00
CA GLY A 141 15.79 21.93 -10.04
C GLY A 141 14.36 21.45 -10.34
N TRP A 142 13.39 22.36 -10.44
CA TRP A 142 12.06 22.04 -10.96
C TRP A 142 12.00 22.20 -12.48
N LEU A 143 11.08 21.47 -13.12
CA LEU A 143 10.90 21.44 -14.57
C LEU A 143 9.90 22.48 -15.04
N VAL A 144 10.12 23.01 -16.24
CA VAL A 144 9.12 23.80 -16.95
C VAL A 144 8.91 23.23 -18.33
N ALA A 145 7.64 23.17 -18.74
CA ALA A 145 7.26 22.85 -20.10
C ALA A 145 6.16 23.80 -20.58
N TRP A 146 6.19 24.14 -21.86
CA TRP A 146 5.15 24.92 -22.51
C TRP A 146 4.20 24.05 -23.33
N GLY A 147 3.02 24.60 -23.61
CA GLY A 147 1.99 23.89 -24.37
C GLY A 147 0.97 24.79 -25.04
N TYR A 148 0.41 24.26 -26.13
CA TYR A 148 -0.77 24.70 -26.86
C TYR A 148 -1.66 23.49 -27.22
N LYS A 149 -2.80 23.69 -27.88
CA LYS A 149 -3.79 22.62 -28.12
C LYS A 149 -3.26 21.44 -28.94
N ASP A 150 -2.45 21.73 -29.96
CA ASP A 150 -1.97 20.72 -30.90
C ASP A 150 -0.48 20.38 -30.71
N GLY A 151 0.14 20.86 -29.64
CA GLY A 151 1.57 20.65 -29.41
C GLY A 151 2.09 21.31 -28.14
N GLY A 152 3.29 20.92 -27.73
CA GLY A 152 3.90 21.36 -26.50
C GLY A 152 5.15 20.57 -26.21
N GLU A 153 5.86 20.96 -25.17
CA GLU A 153 7.00 20.20 -24.67
C GLU A 153 6.52 18.92 -23.99
N SER A 154 7.30 17.86 -24.20
CA SER A 154 7.12 16.61 -23.51
C SER A 154 8.44 16.10 -22.98
N PHE A 155 8.39 15.56 -21.77
CA PHE A 155 9.52 14.92 -21.13
C PHE A 155 9.11 13.54 -20.66
N ALA A 156 10.07 12.62 -20.70
CA ALA A 156 9.84 11.22 -20.38
C ALA A 156 10.96 10.68 -19.49
N GLN A 157 10.60 9.75 -18.61
CA GLN A 157 11.53 8.98 -17.82
C GLN A 157 11.26 7.49 -18.02
N ASN A 158 12.33 6.71 -18.12
CA ASN A 158 12.22 5.25 -18.10
C ASN A 158 11.81 4.81 -16.69
N VAL A 159 10.77 3.99 -16.63
CA VAL A 159 10.28 3.34 -15.41
C VAL A 159 10.26 1.83 -15.64
N SER A 160 10.03 1.04 -14.60
CA SER A 160 9.78 -0.40 -14.74
C SER A 160 8.59 -0.77 -13.86
N LEU A 161 7.39 -0.68 -14.43
CA LEU A 161 6.15 -0.88 -13.68
C LEU A 161 5.48 -2.17 -14.15
N ALA A 162 5.32 -3.12 -13.23
CA ALA A 162 4.52 -4.32 -13.44
C ALA A 162 3.00 -4.00 -13.35
N PRO A 163 2.11 -4.90 -13.80
CA PRO A 163 0.69 -4.77 -13.51
C PRO A 163 0.40 -4.57 -12.01
N GLY A 164 -0.57 -3.69 -11.70
CA GLY A 164 -0.94 -3.36 -10.33
C GLY A 164 -1.49 -1.96 -10.15
N SER A 165 -1.78 -1.59 -8.91
CA SER A 165 -2.28 -0.27 -8.51
C SER A 165 -1.13 0.67 -8.15
N TYR A 166 -1.21 1.91 -8.58
CA TYR A 166 -0.20 2.94 -8.39
C TYR A 166 -0.82 4.27 -7.98
N LYS A 167 -0.05 5.05 -7.23
CA LYS A 167 -0.35 6.43 -6.83
C LYS A 167 0.74 7.32 -7.40
N LEU A 168 0.36 8.31 -8.20
CA LEU A 168 1.25 9.38 -8.66
C LEU A 168 0.85 10.67 -7.96
N THR A 169 1.80 11.28 -7.26
CA THR A 169 1.67 12.61 -6.68
C THR A 169 2.72 13.52 -7.31
N LEU A 170 2.37 14.76 -7.65
CA LEU A 170 3.30 15.76 -8.18
C LEU A 170 2.85 17.17 -7.78
N ALA A 171 3.81 18.08 -7.63
CA ALA A 171 3.51 19.49 -7.42
C ALA A 171 3.53 20.23 -8.76
N THR A 172 2.49 21.03 -9.02
CA THR A 172 2.38 21.81 -10.25
C THR A 172 1.96 23.25 -9.98
N ARG A 173 2.36 24.18 -10.85
CA ARG A 173 1.80 25.54 -10.90
C ARG A 173 1.78 26.06 -12.32
N GLN A 174 0.88 26.99 -12.59
CA GLN A 174 0.94 27.79 -13.81
C GLN A 174 2.11 28.76 -13.70
N HIS A 175 3.02 28.75 -14.67
CA HIS A 175 4.16 29.66 -14.68
C HIS A 175 3.75 31.00 -15.30
N SER A 176 3.83 32.07 -14.50
CA SER A 176 3.27 33.39 -14.77
C SER A 176 4.09 34.28 -15.72
N GLY A 177 4.97 33.70 -16.55
CA GLY A 177 5.79 34.47 -17.50
C GLY A 177 4.99 35.20 -18.59
N ALA A 178 3.70 34.88 -18.77
CA ALA A 178 2.80 35.50 -19.73
C ALA A 178 1.83 36.47 -19.05
N THR A 179 1.66 37.66 -19.63
CA THR A 179 0.77 38.73 -19.14
C THR A 179 -0.73 38.38 -19.16
N ASN A 180 -1.10 37.23 -19.72
CA ASN A 180 -2.49 36.74 -19.73
C ASN A 180 -2.49 35.20 -19.80
N PRO A 181 -2.26 34.51 -18.68
CA PRO A 181 -1.88 33.12 -18.71
C PRO A 181 -3.11 32.26 -19.05
N THR A 182 -3.07 31.62 -20.21
CA THR A 182 -4.11 30.70 -20.65
C THR A 182 -4.14 29.51 -19.72
N PRO A 183 -5.32 29.02 -19.28
CA PRO A 183 -5.39 27.83 -18.43
C PRO A 183 -4.57 26.71 -19.04
N THR A 184 -3.67 26.16 -18.23
CA THR A 184 -2.74 25.13 -18.68
C THR A 184 -3.25 23.77 -18.21
N GLN A 185 -3.08 22.76 -19.05
CA GLN A 185 -3.39 21.38 -18.74
C GLN A 185 -2.14 20.53 -18.96
N TYR A 186 -2.11 19.39 -18.30
CA TYR A 186 -1.10 18.39 -18.56
C TYR A 186 -1.66 16.99 -18.58
N ARG A 187 -0.92 16.12 -19.24
CA ARG A 187 -1.23 14.70 -19.38
C ARG A 187 -0.02 13.90 -18.93
N VAL A 188 -0.24 12.91 -18.07
CA VAL A 188 0.75 11.89 -17.73
C VAL A 188 0.33 10.57 -18.36
N ALA A 189 1.19 9.99 -19.19
CA ALA A 189 0.94 8.74 -19.88
C ALA A 189 1.96 7.67 -19.48
N PHE A 190 1.49 6.48 -19.15
CA PHE A 190 2.30 5.29 -18.90
C PHE A 190 2.22 4.36 -20.11
N ARG A 191 3.35 4.01 -20.73
CA ARG A 191 3.39 3.28 -22.01
C ARG A 191 4.63 2.39 -22.17
N SER A 192 4.61 1.59 -23.24
CA SER A 192 5.77 0.83 -23.72
C SER A 192 6.52 1.64 -24.78
N GLY A 193 7.64 2.25 -24.40
CA GLY A 193 8.43 3.15 -25.25
C GLY A 193 7.90 4.59 -25.26
N VAL A 194 8.69 5.51 -25.82
CA VAL A 194 8.34 6.93 -25.93
C VAL A 194 7.74 7.22 -27.31
N THR A 195 6.70 8.05 -27.37
CA THR A 195 6.08 8.46 -28.63
C THR A 195 6.45 9.90 -28.99
N ALA A 196 6.91 10.11 -30.24
CA ALA A 196 7.24 11.44 -30.77
C ALA A 196 6.02 12.35 -30.97
N ASN A 197 4.83 11.77 -31.16
CA ASN A 197 3.55 12.49 -31.20
C ASN A 197 2.62 12.04 -30.05
N PRO A 198 2.85 12.52 -28.83
CA PRO A 198 2.15 12.06 -27.63
C PRO A 198 0.70 12.54 -27.53
N TRP A 199 0.27 13.46 -28.40
CA TRP A 199 -1.04 14.13 -28.33
C TRP A 199 -2.21 13.23 -28.73
N GLY A 200 -2.00 12.34 -29.70
CA GLY A 200 -3.05 11.49 -30.27
C GLY A 200 -3.01 10.02 -29.85
N VAL A 201 -1.99 9.59 -29.10
CA VAL A 201 -1.83 8.17 -28.73
C VAL A 201 -1.97 8.03 -27.22
N PRO A 202 -3.14 7.55 -26.73
CA PRO A 202 -3.32 7.20 -25.33
C PRO A 202 -2.23 6.21 -24.89
N GLY A 203 -1.68 6.41 -23.69
CA GLY A 203 -0.89 5.38 -23.04
C GLY A 203 -1.77 4.20 -22.59
N THR A 204 -1.14 3.16 -22.02
CA THR A 204 -1.87 2.11 -21.28
C THR A 204 -2.73 2.72 -20.19
N VAL A 205 -2.20 3.77 -19.54
CA VAL A 205 -2.94 4.67 -18.65
C VAL A 205 -2.62 6.09 -19.04
N THR A 206 -3.65 6.94 -19.06
CA THR A 206 -3.55 8.38 -19.33
C THR A 206 -4.24 9.14 -18.21
N LEU A 207 -3.55 10.10 -17.61
CA LEU A 207 -4.02 10.94 -16.52
C LEU A 207 -4.04 12.39 -17.01
N ASP A 208 -5.23 12.96 -17.15
CA ASP A 208 -5.40 14.34 -17.58
C ASP A 208 -5.66 15.26 -16.38
N SER A 209 -5.02 16.42 -16.36
CA SER A 209 -5.29 17.44 -15.35
C SER A 209 -6.54 18.26 -15.70
N ALA A 210 -7.22 18.75 -14.67
CA ALA A 210 -8.11 19.88 -14.84
C ALA A 210 -7.32 21.12 -15.33
N PRO A 211 -7.96 22.08 -16.00
CA PRO A 211 -7.34 23.36 -16.31
C PRO A 211 -6.82 24.04 -15.03
N MET A 212 -5.55 24.42 -15.04
CA MET A 212 -4.88 25.08 -13.92
C MET A 212 -4.78 26.59 -14.17
N THR A 213 -5.16 27.38 -13.15
CA THR A 213 -5.06 28.85 -13.14
C THR A 213 -4.26 29.39 -11.95
N ASN A 214 -3.73 28.49 -11.11
CA ASN A 214 -3.01 28.84 -9.89
C ASN A 214 -1.55 29.20 -10.17
N ALA A 215 -1.13 30.39 -9.75
CA ALA A 215 0.27 30.81 -9.76
C ALA A 215 1.11 30.17 -8.64
N GLY A 216 0.47 29.76 -7.54
CA GLY A 216 1.09 29.01 -6.44
C GLY A 216 1.18 27.51 -6.74
N TRP A 217 2.15 26.83 -6.13
CA TRP A 217 2.25 25.38 -6.19
C TRP A 217 1.02 24.69 -5.61
N ALA A 218 0.52 23.68 -6.30
CA ALA A 218 -0.56 22.81 -5.84
C ALA A 218 -0.17 21.35 -6.06
N THR A 219 -0.49 20.52 -5.07
CA THR A 219 -0.28 19.07 -5.14
C THR A 219 -1.42 18.42 -5.91
N GLN A 220 -1.06 17.59 -6.89
CA GLN A 220 -1.97 16.77 -7.68
C GLN A 220 -1.70 15.31 -7.35
N THR A 221 -2.76 14.53 -7.08
CA THR A 221 -2.65 13.10 -6.76
C THR A 221 -3.59 12.29 -7.63
N TYR A 222 -3.05 11.25 -8.23
CA TYR A 222 -3.74 10.31 -9.12
C TYR A 222 -3.56 8.90 -8.60
N THR A 223 -4.64 8.10 -8.58
CA THR A 223 -4.56 6.65 -8.36
C THR A 223 -5.02 5.94 -9.63
N PHE A 224 -4.26 4.95 -10.08
CA PHE A 224 -4.54 4.23 -11.32
C PHE A 224 -4.11 2.76 -11.27
N ASN A 225 -4.64 1.95 -12.18
CA ASN A 225 -4.31 0.53 -12.33
C ASN A 225 -3.63 0.29 -13.67
N LEU A 226 -2.48 -0.38 -13.65
CA LEU A 226 -1.85 -0.93 -14.85
C LEU A 226 -2.30 -2.36 -15.07
N THR A 227 -2.84 -2.64 -16.25
CA THR A 227 -3.23 -4.00 -16.69
C THR A 227 -2.09 -4.73 -17.41
N SER A 228 -1.10 -3.99 -17.92
CA SER A 228 0.11 -4.50 -18.55
C SER A 228 1.35 -3.77 -18.02
N ALA A 229 2.53 -4.36 -18.22
CA ALA A 229 3.78 -3.72 -17.84
C ALA A 229 4.03 -2.47 -18.70
N THR A 230 4.59 -1.42 -18.09
CA THR A 230 4.99 -0.19 -18.78
C THR A 230 6.43 0.16 -18.41
N ASN A 231 7.13 0.81 -19.34
CA ASN A 231 8.54 1.17 -19.14
C ASN A 231 8.83 2.66 -19.32
N VAL A 232 7.82 3.47 -19.60
CA VAL A 232 7.94 4.92 -19.77
C VAL A 232 6.81 5.64 -19.06
N MET A 233 7.17 6.65 -18.27
CA MET A 233 6.28 7.72 -17.84
C MET A 233 6.57 8.95 -18.69
N GLN A 234 5.58 9.47 -19.41
CA GLN A 234 5.71 10.68 -20.23
C GLN A 234 4.74 11.75 -19.76
N VAL A 235 5.21 12.99 -19.65
CA VAL A 235 4.42 14.15 -19.28
C VAL A 235 4.35 15.12 -20.45
N ASN A 236 3.17 15.68 -20.66
CA ASN A 236 2.82 16.55 -21.79
C ASN A 236 2.09 17.79 -21.29
N THR A 237 2.50 18.98 -21.71
CA THR A 237 1.82 20.25 -21.37
C THR A 237 1.05 20.81 -22.57
N PHE A 238 -0.20 21.23 -22.37
CA PHE A 238 -1.06 21.77 -23.43
C PHE A 238 -2.03 22.84 -22.91
N ASN A 239 -2.74 23.51 -23.81
CA ASN A 239 -3.86 24.40 -23.49
C ASN A 239 -4.99 24.28 -24.53
N ASP A 240 -6.01 25.12 -24.44
CA ASP A 240 -7.18 25.10 -25.32
C ASP A 240 -6.96 25.82 -26.68
N LYS A 241 -5.81 26.47 -26.90
CA LYS A 241 -5.56 27.32 -28.08
C LYS A 241 -4.95 26.53 -29.25
N PRO A 242 -5.60 26.50 -30.43
CA PRO A 242 -5.07 25.80 -31.60
C PRO A 242 -3.74 26.40 -32.06
N THR A 243 -2.94 25.62 -32.79
CA THR A 243 -1.66 26.03 -33.37
C THR A 243 -1.78 27.36 -34.12
N SER A 244 -2.83 27.50 -34.93
CA SER A 244 -3.09 28.70 -35.72
C SER A 244 -3.24 29.96 -34.87
N ALA A 245 -3.74 29.84 -33.63
CA ALA A 245 -3.86 30.96 -32.71
C ALA A 245 -2.51 31.30 -32.04
N VAL A 246 -1.61 30.32 -31.87
CA VAL A 246 -0.34 30.50 -31.17
C VAL A 246 0.79 30.94 -32.10
N THR A 247 0.74 30.59 -33.38
CA THR A 247 1.70 31.04 -34.39
C THR A 247 1.75 32.57 -34.46
N GLY A 248 2.90 33.17 -34.13
CA GLY A 248 3.07 34.62 -34.07
C GLY A 248 2.53 35.30 -32.79
N HIS A 249 1.98 34.52 -31.86
CA HIS A 249 1.41 35.00 -30.60
C HIS A 249 1.92 34.17 -29.40
N PRO A 250 3.21 34.26 -29.05
CA PRO A 250 3.81 33.48 -27.96
C PRO A 250 3.13 33.71 -26.61
N LYS A 251 2.47 34.86 -26.42
CA LYS A 251 1.63 35.18 -25.24
C LYS A 251 0.44 34.23 -25.04
N LEU A 252 0.07 33.44 -26.05
CA LEU A 252 -1.00 32.43 -25.99
C LEU A 252 -0.46 31.02 -25.71
N THR A 253 0.85 30.86 -25.52
CA THR A 253 1.42 29.64 -24.96
C THR A 253 1.12 29.56 -23.47
N SER A 254 0.79 28.36 -23.00
CA SER A 254 0.72 28.09 -21.57
C SER A 254 2.04 27.50 -21.09
N TRP A 255 2.40 27.77 -19.84
CA TRP A 255 3.59 27.24 -19.19
C TRP A 255 3.20 26.56 -17.88
N THR A 256 3.62 25.32 -17.70
CA THR A 256 3.46 24.59 -16.44
C THR A 256 4.82 24.31 -15.83
N ALA A 257 4.92 24.58 -14.53
CA ALA A 257 6.02 24.15 -13.69
C ALA A 257 5.67 22.81 -13.03
N TYR A 258 6.63 21.89 -12.97
CA TYR A 258 6.49 20.58 -12.33
C TYR A 258 7.61 20.36 -11.34
N ASP A 259 7.27 19.80 -10.18
CA ASP A 259 8.24 19.45 -9.15
C ASP A 259 7.76 18.23 -8.36
N SER A 260 8.68 17.61 -7.61
CA SER A 260 8.39 16.63 -6.57
C SER A 260 7.54 15.45 -7.06
N PHE A 261 7.88 14.85 -8.20
CA PHE A 261 7.16 13.66 -8.64
C PHE A 261 7.33 12.51 -7.64
N CYS A 262 6.24 11.80 -7.36
CA CYS A 262 6.16 10.72 -6.40
C CYS A 262 5.29 9.61 -6.98
N LEU A 263 5.91 8.58 -7.58
CA LEU A 263 5.20 7.42 -8.08
C LEU A 263 5.42 6.24 -7.13
N GLN A 264 4.36 5.79 -6.49
CA GLN A 264 4.41 4.65 -5.58
C GLN A 264 3.51 3.54 -6.11
N ARG A 265 3.92 2.29 -5.91
CA ARG A 265 2.96 1.19 -5.97
C ARG A 265 2.03 1.35 -4.77
N VAL A 266 0.73 1.37 -5.00
CA VAL A 266 -0.25 1.31 -3.90
C VAL A 266 -0.04 -0.04 -3.25
N LYS A 267 0.52 -0.05 -2.04
CA LYS A 267 0.50 -1.23 -1.20
C LYS A 267 -0.98 -1.54 -1.01
N LYS A 268 -1.44 -2.65 -1.60
CA LYS A 268 -2.73 -3.20 -1.21
C LYS A 268 -2.62 -3.38 0.29
N GLY A 269 -3.51 -2.72 1.05
CA GLY A 269 -3.49 -2.87 2.50
C GLY A 269 -3.49 -4.36 2.86
N GLN A 270 -2.77 -4.69 3.91
CA GLN A 270 -2.51 -6.08 4.22
C GLN A 270 -3.73 -6.62 4.95
N ARG A 271 -4.47 -7.52 4.29
CA ARG A 271 -5.59 -8.20 4.94
C ARG A 271 -5.10 -8.94 6.18
N ARG A 272 -5.95 -8.98 7.19
CA ARG A 272 -5.67 -9.66 8.46
C ARG A 272 -6.74 -10.70 8.70
N GLY A 273 -6.32 -11.93 8.95
CA GLY A 273 -7.21 -12.99 9.40
C GLY A 273 -7.26 -13.05 10.92
N LEU A 274 -8.42 -13.42 11.42
CA LEU A 274 -8.65 -13.82 12.80
C LEU A 274 -7.88 -15.10 13.09
N THR A 275 -7.27 -15.10 14.26
CA THR A 275 -6.60 -16.28 14.79
C THR A 275 -6.98 -16.51 16.23
N TRP A 276 -6.92 -17.77 16.62
CA TRP A 276 -7.13 -18.27 17.95
C TRP A 276 -5.93 -19.11 18.39
N THR A 277 -5.95 -19.57 19.63
CA THR A 277 -4.97 -20.50 20.19
C THR A 277 -5.61 -21.75 20.76
N VAL A 278 -4.80 -22.80 20.92
CA VAL A 278 -5.16 -23.93 21.77
C VAL A 278 -4.98 -23.48 23.22
N ASN A 279 -6.08 -23.22 23.90
CA ASN A 279 -6.05 -22.71 25.27
C ASN A 279 -5.81 -23.84 26.27
N GLU A 280 -6.44 -24.99 26.03
CA GLU A 280 -6.40 -26.11 26.96
C GLU A 280 -6.51 -27.44 26.23
N VAL A 281 -5.87 -28.46 26.80
CA VAL A 281 -5.94 -29.87 26.39
C VAL A 281 -6.03 -30.68 27.67
N GLN A 282 -7.03 -31.56 27.75
CA GLN A 282 -7.22 -32.48 28.88
C GLN A 282 -8.06 -33.69 28.44
N ASN A 283 -7.60 -34.91 28.71
CA ASN A 283 -8.36 -36.15 28.50
C ASN A 283 -9.01 -36.28 27.10
N GLY A 284 -8.34 -35.83 26.03
CA GLY A 284 -8.85 -35.83 24.66
C GLY A 284 -9.83 -34.70 24.31
N LEU A 285 -10.13 -33.83 25.28
CA LEU A 285 -10.82 -32.56 25.10
C LEU A 285 -9.83 -31.45 24.83
N VAL A 286 -10.21 -30.54 23.95
CA VAL A 286 -9.46 -29.36 23.60
C VAL A 286 -10.36 -28.16 23.75
N ARG A 287 -9.88 -27.12 24.44
CA ARG A 287 -10.47 -25.78 24.39
C ARG A 287 -9.65 -24.92 23.45
N VAL A 288 -10.29 -24.45 22.39
CA VAL A 288 -9.74 -23.47 21.45
C VAL A 288 -10.44 -22.14 21.65
N GLY A 289 -9.74 -21.02 21.48
CA GLY A 289 -10.35 -19.72 21.67
C GLY A 289 -9.41 -18.56 21.45
N GLN A 290 -9.90 -17.37 21.74
CA GLN A 290 -9.12 -16.14 21.62
C GLN A 290 -7.85 -16.16 22.48
N HIS A 291 -6.83 -15.44 22.01
CA HIS A 291 -5.66 -15.02 22.80
C HIS A 291 -5.66 -13.49 22.94
N ALA A 292 -4.72 -12.95 23.72
CA ALA A 292 -4.67 -11.53 24.08
C ALA A 292 -4.60 -10.55 22.90
N THR A 293 -4.25 -11.02 21.70
CA THR A 293 -4.19 -10.18 20.49
C THR A 293 -5.18 -10.61 19.41
N SER A 294 -6.10 -11.55 19.68
CA SER A 294 -7.18 -11.88 18.74
C SER A 294 -8.11 -10.70 18.54
N ASP A 295 -8.47 -10.42 17.28
CA ASP A 295 -9.40 -9.35 16.91
C ASP A 295 -10.48 -9.92 15.99
N PRO A 296 -11.69 -10.23 16.50
CA PRO A 296 -12.76 -10.78 15.69
C PRO A 296 -13.41 -9.75 14.79
N TYR A 297 -13.11 -8.46 14.90
CA TYR A 297 -13.73 -7.40 14.11
C TYR A 297 -12.90 -7.01 12.89
N LEU A 298 -11.58 -6.91 13.05
CA LEU A 298 -10.66 -6.48 12.00
C LEU A 298 -9.66 -7.56 11.57
N GLY A 299 -9.56 -8.66 12.32
CA GLY A 299 -8.53 -9.67 12.14
C GLY A 299 -7.19 -9.22 12.74
N ASP A 300 -6.43 -10.17 13.27
CA ASP A 300 -5.22 -9.83 14.04
C ASP A 300 -3.91 -10.27 13.39
N THR A 301 -3.96 -11.14 12.37
CA THR A 301 -2.75 -11.71 11.77
C THR A 301 -2.68 -11.44 10.29
N PRO A 302 -1.57 -10.87 9.77
CA PRO A 302 -1.46 -10.56 8.35
C PRO A 302 -1.55 -11.80 7.45
N GLU A 303 -2.21 -11.68 6.29
CA GLU A 303 -2.41 -12.78 5.32
C GLU A 303 -1.11 -13.39 4.77
N THR A 304 0.02 -12.73 4.97
CA THR A 304 1.35 -13.24 4.59
C THR A 304 1.94 -14.21 5.60
N GLN A 305 1.30 -14.40 6.76
CA GLN A 305 1.75 -15.35 7.77
C GLN A 305 1.39 -16.77 7.38
N THR A 306 2.24 -17.72 7.78
CA THR A 306 2.00 -19.15 7.61
C THR A 306 1.70 -19.75 8.97
N LEU A 307 0.45 -20.13 9.20
CA LEU A 307 -0.03 -20.70 10.47
C LEU A 307 -0.85 -21.96 10.19
N PRO A 308 -0.92 -22.91 11.14
CA PRO A 308 -1.94 -23.96 11.09
C PRO A 308 -3.34 -23.35 10.97
N MET A 309 -4.29 -24.11 10.45
CA MET A 309 -5.70 -23.76 10.41
C MET A 309 -6.49 -24.75 11.27
N LEU A 310 -7.44 -24.23 12.05
CA LEU A 310 -8.38 -25.08 12.77
C LEU A 310 -9.36 -25.70 11.77
N CYS A 311 -9.41 -27.02 11.73
CA CYS A 311 -10.41 -27.78 11.00
C CYS A 311 -11.34 -28.48 11.99
N ILE A 312 -12.61 -28.53 11.64
CA ILE A 312 -13.67 -29.10 12.47
C ILE A 312 -14.51 -30.08 11.64
N PHE A 313 -14.92 -31.16 12.29
CA PHE A 313 -15.85 -32.16 11.79
C PHE A 313 -16.99 -32.34 12.78
N ASN A 314 -18.21 -32.00 12.37
CA ASN A 314 -19.38 -32.17 13.22
C ASN A 314 -19.75 -33.65 13.33
N ALA A 315 -19.46 -34.24 14.49
CA ALA A 315 -19.72 -35.64 14.79
C ALA A 315 -20.93 -35.84 15.72
N ASN A 316 -21.68 -34.78 16.04
CA ASN A 316 -22.83 -34.79 16.95
C ASN A 316 -22.53 -35.50 18.29
N LEU A 317 -21.35 -35.23 18.85
CA LEU A 317 -20.88 -35.89 20.06
C LEU A 317 -21.67 -35.44 21.31
N PRO A 318 -22.00 -36.36 22.23
CA PRO A 318 -22.64 -36.01 23.49
C PRO A 318 -21.72 -35.13 24.34
N LEU A 319 -22.31 -34.34 25.24
CA LEU A 319 -21.54 -33.55 26.19
C LEU A 319 -20.72 -34.48 27.10
N PRO A 320 -19.38 -34.32 27.17
CA PRO A 320 -18.55 -35.10 28.08
C PRO A 320 -18.95 -34.89 29.54
N PRO A 321 -18.97 -35.95 30.38
CA PRO A 321 -19.25 -35.82 31.81
C PRO A 321 -18.28 -34.83 32.49
N GLY A 322 -18.82 -33.95 33.34
CA GLY A 322 -18.03 -32.96 34.09
C GLY A 322 -17.69 -31.69 33.31
N LEU A 323 -17.96 -31.63 32.00
CA LEU A 323 -17.86 -30.39 31.25
C LEU A 323 -19.11 -29.54 31.50
N VAL A 324 -18.91 -28.27 31.88
CA VAL A 324 -19.98 -27.30 32.09
C VAL A 324 -19.81 -26.17 31.07
N PRO A 325 -20.40 -26.27 29.86
CA PRO A 325 -20.31 -25.21 28.88
C PRO A 325 -21.14 -24.00 29.28
N ASP A 326 -20.69 -22.83 28.85
CA ASP A 326 -21.44 -21.59 28.93
C ASP A 326 -21.47 -20.91 27.54
N PHE A 327 -22.05 -19.71 27.46
CA PHE A 327 -22.14 -18.94 26.21
C PHE A 327 -20.78 -18.54 25.63
N TYR A 328 -19.74 -18.44 26.45
CA TYR A 328 -18.38 -18.03 26.06
C TYR A 328 -17.41 -19.22 25.86
N HIS A 329 -17.78 -20.40 26.38
CA HIS A 329 -16.95 -21.60 26.42
C HIS A 329 -17.81 -22.84 26.08
N GLY A 330 -18.49 -22.77 24.94
CA GLY A 330 -19.51 -23.73 24.53
C GLY A 330 -18.96 -25.13 24.21
N TRP A 331 -19.85 -26.08 23.94
CA TRP A 331 -19.50 -27.43 23.46
C TRP A 331 -19.87 -27.56 21.98
N SER A 332 -18.86 -27.77 21.13
CA SER A 332 -19.04 -27.81 19.67
C SER A 332 -19.68 -29.09 19.14
N LYS A 333 -19.82 -30.14 19.96
CA LYS A 333 -20.29 -31.47 19.53
C LYS A 333 -19.44 -32.09 18.40
N SER A 334 -18.20 -31.63 18.25
CA SER A 334 -17.37 -31.86 17.07
C SER A 334 -16.00 -32.44 17.43
N VAL A 335 -15.32 -32.94 16.40
CA VAL A 335 -13.89 -33.26 16.44
C VAL A 335 -13.10 -32.13 15.77
N VAL A 336 -11.97 -31.72 16.35
CA VAL A 336 -11.08 -30.70 15.78
C VAL A 336 -9.67 -31.23 15.55
N GLN A 337 -9.02 -30.72 14.51
CA GLN A 337 -7.61 -30.96 14.19
C GLN A 337 -6.98 -29.67 13.62
N LEU A 338 -5.67 -29.53 13.75
CA LEU A 338 -4.92 -28.45 13.12
C LEU A 338 -4.25 -28.98 11.84
N THR A 339 -4.36 -28.23 10.75
CA THR A 339 -3.62 -28.54 9.52
C THR A 339 -2.11 -28.41 9.71
N THR A 340 -1.34 -28.86 8.71
CA THR A 340 0.00 -28.29 8.51
C THR A 340 -0.09 -26.77 8.30
N PRO A 341 0.97 -25.98 8.60
CA PRO A 341 0.92 -24.54 8.39
C PRO A 341 0.57 -24.14 6.95
N ILE A 342 -0.37 -23.21 6.79
CA ILE A 342 -0.89 -22.69 5.51
C ILE A 342 -0.65 -21.18 5.45
N LEU A 343 -0.19 -20.71 4.29
CA LEU A 343 -0.07 -19.28 4.01
C LEU A 343 -1.47 -18.65 3.95
N GLY A 344 -1.72 -17.63 4.77
CA GLY A 344 -3.03 -17.00 4.91
C GLY A 344 -3.66 -16.62 3.57
N SER A 345 -2.88 -16.03 2.66
CA SER A 345 -3.33 -15.58 1.34
C SER A 345 -3.85 -16.68 0.41
N LEU A 346 -3.69 -17.97 0.76
CA LEU A 346 -4.32 -19.08 0.05
C LEU A 346 -5.81 -19.25 0.40
N MET A 347 -6.25 -18.73 1.54
CA MET A 347 -7.66 -18.73 1.95
C MET A 347 -8.38 -17.56 1.28
N THR A 348 -8.75 -17.75 0.01
CA THR A 348 -9.42 -16.71 -0.80
C THR A 348 -10.94 -16.65 -0.59
N SER A 349 -11.51 -17.62 0.12
CA SER A 349 -12.93 -17.71 0.50
C SER A 349 -13.13 -18.77 1.58
N GLN A 350 -14.31 -18.80 2.21
CA GLN A 350 -14.71 -19.90 3.11
C GLN A 350 -14.58 -21.26 2.41
N ALA A 351 -15.10 -21.38 1.17
CA ALA A 351 -15.05 -22.62 0.42
C ALA A 351 -13.60 -23.08 0.11
N ALA A 352 -12.67 -22.15 -0.10
CA ALA A 352 -11.26 -22.47 -0.28
C ALA A 352 -10.63 -22.99 1.03
N ALA A 353 -10.96 -22.38 2.17
CA ALA A 353 -10.50 -22.83 3.47
C ALA A 353 -11.09 -24.22 3.83
N ASP A 354 -12.37 -24.44 3.57
CA ASP A 354 -13.04 -25.73 3.76
C ASP A 354 -12.40 -26.82 2.88
N ALA A 355 -12.08 -26.50 1.62
CA ALA A 355 -11.40 -27.42 0.72
C ALA A 355 -10.01 -27.85 1.22
N ILE A 356 -9.28 -26.96 1.90
CA ILE A 356 -7.99 -27.30 2.53
C ILE A 356 -8.23 -28.29 3.68
N CYS A 357 -9.20 -28.03 4.55
CA CYS A 357 -9.57 -28.97 5.63
C CYS A 357 -9.98 -30.34 5.08
N ALA A 358 -10.85 -30.35 4.07
CA ALA A 358 -11.31 -31.57 3.42
C ALA A 358 -10.16 -32.33 2.72
N GLY A 359 -9.21 -31.60 2.13
CA GLY A 359 -8.03 -32.18 1.49
C GLY A 359 -7.07 -32.85 2.48
N GLN A 360 -6.96 -32.35 3.72
CA GLN A 360 -6.10 -32.94 4.74
C GLN A 360 -6.76 -34.06 5.53
N PHE A 361 -8.04 -33.90 5.87
CA PHE A 361 -8.71 -34.77 6.84
C PHE A 361 -9.90 -35.57 6.27
N GLY A 362 -10.26 -35.33 5.01
CA GLY A 362 -11.32 -36.04 4.29
C GLY A 362 -12.64 -35.26 4.20
N ALA A 363 -13.61 -35.83 3.50
CA ALA A 363 -14.92 -35.19 3.28
C ALA A 363 -15.64 -34.86 4.60
N GLY A 364 -16.29 -33.69 4.64
CA GLY A 364 -17.04 -33.21 5.81
C GLY A 364 -16.24 -32.37 6.80
N TRP A 365 -14.92 -32.31 6.67
CA TRP A 365 -14.09 -31.35 7.40
C TRP A 365 -14.20 -29.97 6.76
N LYS A 366 -14.41 -28.95 7.60
CA LYS A 366 -14.46 -27.53 7.22
C LYS A 366 -13.54 -26.71 8.11
N MET A 367 -13.27 -25.46 7.74
CA MET A 367 -12.56 -24.54 8.64
C MET A 367 -13.41 -24.29 9.89
N GLY A 368 -12.79 -24.33 11.06
CA GLY A 368 -13.43 -24.01 12.33
C GLY A 368 -13.85 -22.54 12.37
N GLU A 369 -15.00 -22.28 12.95
CA GLU A 369 -15.66 -20.98 12.99
C GLU A 369 -15.88 -20.52 14.44
N PHE A 370 -15.77 -19.22 14.68
CA PHE A 370 -15.83 -18.57 15.99
C PHE A 370 -17.05 -18.99 16.83
N HIS A 371 -18.18 -19.30 16.19
CA HIS A 371 -19.44 -19.68 16.83
C HIS A 371 -19.74 -21.19 16.83
N ASP A 372 -18.82 -22.07 16.42
CA ASP A 372 -19.08 -23.53 16.36
C ASP A 372 -19.42 -24.14 17.75
N GLY A 373 -19.11 -23.45 18.86
CA GLY A 373 -19.53 -23.82 20.21
C GLY A 373 -20.96 -23.43 20.61
N GLY A 374 -21.72 -22.73 19.75
CA GLY A 374 -23.04 -22.18 20.05
C GLY A 374 -23.00 -20.83 20.80
N GLY A 375 -21.88 -20.12 20.71
CA GLY A 375 -21.56 -18.94 21.50
C GLY A 375 -20.39 -18.17 20.90
N GLY A 376 -19.53 -17.53 21.71
CA GLY A 376 -18.35 -16.83 21.19
C GLY A 376 -17.11 -16.99 22.05
N TRP A 377 -15.96 -16.55 21.55
CA TRP A 377 -14.68 -16.40 22.28
C TRP A 377 -13.89 -17.68 22.58
N SER A 378 -14.56 -18.82 22.79
CA SER A 378 -13.91 -20.13 22.81
C SER A 378 -14.94 -21.27 22.71
N PHE A 379 -14.46 -22.48 22.42
CA PHE A 379 -15.27 -23.69 22.57
C PHE A 379 -14.43 -24.92 22.89
N TRP A 380 -15.10 -25.90 23.48
CA TRP A 380 -14.61 -27.25 23.69
C TRP A 380 -14.97 -28.16 22.52
N ALA A 381 -14.06 -29.08 22.20
CA ALA A 381 -14.22 -30.11 21.17
C ALA A 381 -13.43 -31.37 21.54
N MET A 382 -13.73 -32.51 20.91
CA MET A 382 -12.81 -33.65 20.94
C MET A 382 -11.65 -33.40 19.96
N GLY A 383 -10.45 -33.90 20.22
CA GLY A 383 -9.40 -33.86 19.21
C GLY A 383 -8.12 -34.59 19.62
N PRO A 384 -7.33 -35.10 18.66
CA PRO A 384 -6.03 -35.72 18.93
C PRO A 384 -4.94 -34.67 19.20
N MET A 385 -5.28 -33.53 19.82
CA MET A 385 -4.29 -32.51 20.18
C MET A 385 -3.62 -32.90 21.49
N CYS A 386 -2.31 -32.73 21.54
CA CYS A 386 -1.51 -32.97 22.74
C CYS A 386 -1.17 -31.65 23.45
N ASP A 387 -0.73 -31.74 24.71
CA ASP A 387 -0.37 -30.58 25.52
C ASP A 387 0.69 -29.68 24.89
N THR A 388 1.55 -30.21 24.02
CA THR A 388 2.58 -29.42 23.31
C THR A 388 2.00 -28.42 22.32
N LEU A 389 0.71 -28.54 21.97
CA LEU A 389 0.02 -27.59 21.11
C LEU A 389 -0.58 -26.40 21.88
N LYS A 390 -0.61 -26.41 23.23
CA LYS A 390 -1.08 -25.28 24.03
C LYS A 390 -0.34 -23.99 23.64
N GLY A 391 -1.09 -22.91 23.41
CA GLY A 391 -0.58 -21.63 22.93
C GLY A 391 -0.29 -21.57 21.43
N THR A 392 -0.45 -22.66 20.68
CA THR A 392 -0.28 -22.65 19.21
C THR A 392 -1.35 -21.79 18.59
N LYS A 393 -0.92 -20.75 17.88
CA LYS A 393 -1.76 -19.83 17.12
C LYS A 393 -2.16 -20.46 15.78
N PHE A 394 -3.43 -20.34 15.40
CA PHE A 394 -3.96 -20.88 14.16
C PHE A 394 -5.04 -19.98 13.56
N TRP A 395 -5.26 -20.13 12.25
CA TRP A 395 -6.37 -19.50 11.54
C TRP A 395 -7.71 -20.09 11.98
N THR A 396 -8.69 -19.22 12.24
CA THR A 396 -10.10 -19.57 12.46
C THR A 396 -10.97 -18.62 11.64
N ALA A 397 -12.18 -19.06 11.28
CA ALA A 397 -13.15 -18.21 10.59
C ALA A 397 -14.05 -17.48 11.57
N ILE A 398 -14.70 -16.41 11.10
CA ILE A 398 -15.86 -15.76 11.73
C ILE A 398 -16.85 -15.34 10.65
N ASN A 399 -18.13 -15.68 10.81
CA ASN A 399 -19.11 -15.50 9.74
C ASN A 399 -19.91 -14.18 9.81
N ASP A 400 -19.88 -13.48 10.95
CA ASP A 400 -20.66 -12.27 11.20
C ASP A 400 -19.78 -11.00 11.26
N GLN A 401 -18.47 -11.13 11.07
CA GLN A 401 -17.51 -10.02 11.02
C GLN A 401 -16.57 -10.10 9.81
N PRO A 402 -16.07 -8.95 9.30
CA PRO A 402 -15.07 -8.90 8.24
C PRO A 402 -13.65 -9.10 8.80
N ALA A 403 -13.40 -10.21 9.49
CA ALA A 403 -12.10 -10.51 10.10
C ALA A 403 -11.45 -11.79 9.53
N ASN A 404 -11.89 -12.27 8.37
CA ASN A 404 -11.23 -13.38 7.70
C ASN A 404 -10.23 -12.86 6.67
N VAL A 405 -9.21 -13.66 6.36
CA VAL A 405 -8.20 -13.30 5.35
C VAL A 405 -8.82 -12.90 4.00
N TRP A 406 -9.97 -13.47 3.62
CA TRP A 406 -10.62 -13.17 2.35
C TRP A 406 -11.53 -11.93 2.35
N ASN A 407 -11.99 -11.47 3.51
CA ASN A 407 -12.98 -10.37 3.60
C ASN A 407 -12.59 -9.22 4.54
N SER A 408 -11.44 -9.28 5.21
CA SER A 408 -10.96 -8.18 6.04
C SER A 408 -10.56 -6.97 5.23
N VAL A 409 -10.77 -5.79 5.81
CA VAL A 409 -10.36 -4.52 5.20
C VAL A 409 -8.83 -4.45 5.17
N PRO A 410 -8.23 -4.22 3.98
CA PRO A 410 -6.81 -3.93 3.77
C PRO A 410 -6.26 -2.79 4.64
#